data_AF-A0A959TGM7-F1
#
_entry.id   AF-A0A959TGM7-F1
#
_cell.length_a   1.000
_cell.length_b   1.000
_cell.length_c   1.000
_cell.angle_alpha   90.00
_cell.angle_beta   90.00
_cell.angle_gamma   90.00
#
_symmetry.space_group_name_H-M   'P 1'
#
loop_
_entity.id
_entity.type
_entity.pdbx_description
1 polymer ?
#
loop_
_entity_poly.entity_id
_entity_poly.type
_entity_poly.pdbx_seq_one_letter_code
_entity_poly.pdbx_strand_id
1 'polypeptide(L)' 'MASHEFRTPLSTIMSSVDLIGRYTDDARNEKVGKHVDRIRGKVRELTGILNDFLSLDKLEQGLVACHPAPFDVL' A
#
# COMPACT_ATOMS: atom_id res chain seq x y z
N MET A 1 0.07 -13.12 -10.19
CA MET A 1 -0.79 -11.98 -9.79
C MET A 1 -0.09 -11.09 -8.77
N ALA A 2 0.41 -11.62 -7.65
CA ALA A 2 1.23 -10.91 -6.65
C ALA A 2 2.21 -9.86 -7.21
N SER A 3 3.15 -10.29 -8.07
CA SER A 3 4.19 -9.40 -8.63
C SER A 3 3.59 -8.21 -9.40
N HIS A 4 2.42 -8.36 -10.02
CA HIS A 4 1.75 -7.26 -10.72
C HIS A 4 1.10 -6.26 -9.77
N GLU A 5 0.55 -6.75 -8.64
CA GLU A 5 -0.01 -5.91 -7.58
C GLU A 5 1.06 -5.07 -6.87
N PHE A 6 2.30 -5.56 -6.80
CA PHE A 6 3.44 -4.76 -6.33
C PHE A 6 3.94 -3.72 -7.37
N ARG A 7 3.89 -4.05 -8.68
CA ARG A 7 4.46 -3.19 -9.74
C ARG A 7 3.75 -1.85 -9.87
N THR A 8 2.42 -1.84 -9.87
CA THR A 8 1.61 -0.60 -10.03
C THR A 8 1.89 0.46 -8.95
N PRO A 9 1.84 0.16 -7.65
CA PRO A 9 2.18 1.13 -6.61
C PRO A 9 3.65 1.57 -6.68
N LEU A 10 4.60 0.68 -7.01
CA LEU A 10 6.01 1.05 -7.18
C LEU A 10 6.23 2.03 -8.34
N SER A 11 5.66 1.77 -9.51
CA SER A 11 5.73 2.69 -10.66
C SER A 11 5.08 4.04 -10.35
N THR A 12 4.00 4.03 -9.58
CA THR A 12 3.33 5.24 -9.12
C THR A 12 4.20 6.08 -8.18
N ILE A 13 4.85 5.44 -7.21
CA ILE A 13 5.77 6.09 -6.27
C ILE A 13 6.92 6.73 -7.05
N MET A 14 7.55 5.97 -7.96
CA MET A 14 8.66 6.47 -8.77
C MET A 14 8.27 7.72 -9.57
N SER A 15 7.14 7.66 -10.29
CA SER A 15 6.65 8.80 -11.06
C SER A 15 6.37 10.03 -10.19
N SER A 16 5.84 9.85 -8.97
CA SER A 16 5.62 10.96 -8.04
C SER A 16 6.93 11.55 -7.51
N VAL A 17 7.95 10.73 -7.25
CA VAL A 17 9.29 11.20 -6.85
C VAL A 17 9.95 11.99 -7.98
N ASP A 18 9.91 11.49 -9.21
CA ASP A 18 10.46 12.19 -10.38
C ASP A 18 9.80 13.55 -10.59
N LEU A 19 8.47 13.64 -10.38
CA LEU A 19 7.74 14.90 -10.49
C LEU A 19 8.09 15.87 -9.37
N ILE A 20 8.31 15.39 -8.14
CA ILE A 20 8.78 16.22 -7.02
C ILE A 20 10.15 16.82 -7.34
N GLY A 21 11.09 16.01 -7.86
CA GLY A 21 12.43 16.48 -8.21
C GLY A 21 12.47 17.59 -9.28
N ARG A 22 11.40 17.73 -10.08
CA ARG A 22 11.26 18.80 -11.08
C ARG A 22 10.72 20.12 -10.52
N TYR A 23 10.31 20.17 -9.25
CA TYR A 23 9.87 21.39 -8.59
C TYR A 23 11.06 22.10 -7.94
N THR A 24 11.95 22.65 -8.76
CA THR A 24 13.23 23.24 -8.32
C THR A 24 13.12 24.65 -7.74
N ASP A 25 12.07 25.41 -8.08
CA ASP A 25 12.07 26.86 -7.85
C ASP A 25 10.99 27.38 -6.87
N ASP A 26 10.13 26.51 -6.33
CA ASP A 26 9.09 26.96 -5.40
C ASP A 26 8.90 25.98 -4.24
N ALA A 27 9.47 26.34 -3.09
CA ALA A 27 9.31 25.61 -1.83
C ALA A 27 7.84 25.54 -1.37
N ARG A 28 6.93 26.35 -1.96
CA ARG A 28 5.49 26.34 -1.71
C ARG A 28 4.68 25.67 -2.81
N ASN A 29 5.31 24.88 -3.67
CA ASN A 29 4.58 24.18 -4.72
C ASN A 29 3.61 23.15 -4.12
N GLU A 30 2.33 23.50 -4.07
CA GLU A 30 1.23 22.65 -3.56
C GLU A 30 1.20 21.26 -4.22
N LYS A 31 1.78 21.12 -5.42
CA LYS A 31 1.89 19.82 -6.11
C LYS A 31 2.82 18.86 -5.38
N VAL A 32 3.84 19.35 -4.67
CA VAL A 32 4.73 18.51 -3.83
C VAL A 32 3.89 17.77 -2.80
N GLY A 33 3.03 18.48 -2.05
CA GLY A 33 2.15 17.89 -1.05
C GLY A 33 1.25 16.80 -1.63
N LYS A 34 0.63 17.07 -2.80
CA LYS A 34 -0.20 16.08 -3.51
C LYS A 34 0.56 14.80 -3.87
N HIS A 35 1.80 14.91 -4.34
CA HIS A 35 2.63 13.75 -4.66
C HIS A 35 3.09 13.01 -3.41
N VAL A 36 3.43 13.72 -2.33
CA VAL A 36 3.75 13.10 -1.03
C VAL A 36 2.57 12.30 -0.49
N ASP A 37 1.35 12.83 -0.56
CA ASP A 37 0.14 12.11 -0.14
C ASP A 37 -0.14 10.89 -1.01
N ARG A 38 0.06 11.01 -2.33
CA ARG A 38 -0.03 9.89 -3.27
C ARG A 38 0.98 8.79 -2.97
N ILE A 39 2.25 9.16 -2.69
CA ILE A 39 3.29 8.21 -2.25
C ILE A 39 2.85 7.50 -0.96
N ARG A 40 2.39 8.25 0.05
CA ARG A 40 1.93 7.67 1.32
C ARG A 40 0.79 6.67 1.12
N GLY A 41 -0.15 6.98 0.23
CA GLY A 41 -1.23 6.05 -0.13
C GLY A 41 -0.71 4.76 -0.76
N LYS A 42 0.22 4.85 -1.71
CA LYS A 42 0.80 3.67 -2.37
C LYS A 42 1.71 2.83 -1.47
N VAL A 43 2.39 3.44 -0.50
CA VAL A 43 3.12 2.70 0.53
C VAL A 43 2.16 1.90 1.42
N ARG A 44 1.02 2.49 1.84
CA ARG A 44 0.00 1.75 2.61
C ARG A 44 -0.59 0.58 1.82
N GLU A 45 -0.85 0.78 0.54
CA GLU A 45 -1.32 -0.28 -0.36
C GLU A 45 -0.32 -1.44 -0.43
N LEU A 46 0.98 -1.14 -0.60
CA LEU A 46 2.05 -2.15 -0.56
C LEU A 46 2.09 -2.91 0.78
N THR A 47 1.97 -2.20 1.91
CA THR A 47 1.92 -2.83 3.23
C THR A 47 0.70 -3.76 3.37
N GLY A 48 -0.46 -3.36 2.84
CA GLY A 48 -1.67 -4.19 2.79
C GLY A 48 -1.43 -5.50 2.06
N ILE A 49 -0.92 -5.43 0.82
CA ILE A 49 -0.60 -6.61 0.01
C ILE A 49 0.35 -7.54 0.78
N LEU A 50 1.38 -6.98 1.43
CA LEU A 50 2.36 -7.76 2.19
C LEU A 50 1.72 -8.47 3.41
N ASN A 51 0.80 -7.81 4.10
CA ASN A 51 0.03 -8.41 5.20
C ASN A 51 -0.92 -9.52 4.73
N ASP A 52 -1.52 -9.37 3.55
CA ASP A 52 -2.38 -10.40 2.96
C ASP A 52 -1.56 -11.67 2.66
N PHE A 53 -0.35 -11.51 2.10
CA PHE A 53 0.58 -12.64 1.90
C PHE A 53 0.98 -13.32 3.22
N LEU A 54 1.31 -12.55 4.25
CA LEU A 54 1.65 -13.11 5.57
C LEU A 54 0.46 -13.81 6.22
N SER A 55 -0.76 -13.32 5.98
CA SER A 55 -1.98 -13.95 6.51
C SER A 55 -2.28 -15.27 5.79
N LEU A 56 -2.07 -15.31 4.48
CA LEU A 56 -2.22 -16.52 3.68
C LEU A 56 -1.16 -17.56 4.05
N ASP A 57 0.10 -17.18 4.23
CA ASP A 57 1.18 -18.06 4.67
C ASP A 57 0.88 -18.69 6.05
N LYS A 58 0.41 -17.89 7.01
CA LYS A 58 -0.06 -18.40 8.32
C LYS A 58 -1.19 -19.41 8.18
N LEU A 59 -2.12 -19.17 7.25
CA LEU A 59 -3.25 -20.06 6.99
C LEU A 59 -2.78 -21.39 6.39
N GLU A 60 -1.86 -21.36 5.42
CA GLU A 60 -1.28 -22.56 4.81
C GLU A 60 -0.45 -23.38 5.81
N GLN A 61 0.22 -22.73 6.75
CA GLN A 61 0.96 -23.38 7.84
C GLN A 61 0.05 -23.97 8.95
N GLY A 62 -1.26 -23.79 8.86
CA GLY A 62 -2.21 -24.26 9.88
C GLY A 62 -2.12 -23.49 11.20
N LEU A 63 -1.52 -22.30 11.20
CA LEU A 63 -1.34 -21.45 12.39
C LEU A 63 -2.57 -20.58 12.69
N VAL A 64 -3.65 -20.72 11.90
CA VAL A 64 -4.90 -19.99 12.07
C VAL A 64 -5.93 -20.89 12.77
N ALA A 65 -6.34 -20.50 13.98
CA ALA A 65 -7.38 -21.21 14.75
C ALA A 65 -8.77 -20.60 14.49
N CYS A 66 -9.76 -21.47 14.24
CA CYS A 66 -11.16 -21.04 14.10
C CYS A 66 -11.83 -21.04 15.48
N HIS A 67 -12.39 -19.89 15.87
CA HIS A 67 -13.12 -19.70 17.12
C HIS A 67 -14.58 -19.32 16.82
N PRO A 68 -15.45 -20.29 16.47
CA PRO A 68 -16.85 -20.01 16.21
C PRO A 68 -17.54 -19.54 17.49
N ALA A 69 -18.29 -18.44 17.39
CA ALA A 69 -19.09 -17.90 18.47
C ALA A 69 -20.46 -17.44 17.91
N PRO A 70 -21.56 -17.56 18.69
CA PRO A 70 -22.82 -16.95 18.33
C PRO A 70 -22.64 -15.42 18.21
N PHE A 71 -23.10 -14.83 17.12
CA PHE A 71 -23.17 -13.38 16.96
C PHE A 71 -24.50 -13.00 16.32
N ASP A 72 -25.01 -11.82 16.67
CA ASP A 72 -26.18 -11.26 16.00
C ASP A 72 -25.75 -10.64 14.67
N VAL A 73 -26.52 -10.90 13.63
CA VAL A 73 -26.28 -10.39 12.27
C VAL A 73 -27.22 -9.22 11.95
N LEU A 74 -28.07 -8.84 12.92
CA LEU A 74 -29.11 -7.81 12.82
C LEU A 74 -28.83 -6.63 13.76
#